data_AF-A0A952HGY4-F1
#
_entry.id   AF-A0A952HGY4-F1
#
_cell.length_a   1.000
_cell.length_b   1.000
_cell.length_c   1.000
_cell.angle_alpha   90.00
_cell.angle_beta   90.00
_cell.angle_gamma   90.00
#
_symmetry.space_group_name_H-M   'P 1'
#
loop_
_entity.id
_entity.type
_entity.pdbx_description
1 polymer ?
#
loop_
_entity_poly.entity_id
_entity_poly.type
_entity_poly.pdbx_seq_one_letter_code
_entity_poly.pdbx_strand_id
1 'polypeptide(L)' 'MSTASFSSLSADHQRLQALVGAWRGEEELAATQWTDAGSATAEVLAEAQ' A
#
# COMPACT_ATOMS: atom_id res chain seq x y z
N MET A 1 -2.60 4.84 19.46
CA MET A 1 -2.75 4.83 17.99
C MET A 1 -3.84 5.82 17.65
N SER A 2 -3.53 6.89 16.91
CA SER A 2 -4.52 7.88 16.48
C SER A 2 -5.07 7.43 15.13
N THR A 3 -6.34 7.05 15.06
CA THR A 3 -7.01 6.69 13.81
C THR A 3 -7.39 7.98 13.10
N ALA A 4 -6.54 8.43 12.17
CA ALA A 4 -6.92 9.50 11.25
C ALA A 4 -8.28 9.12 10.63
N SER A 5 -9.26 10.01 10.77
CA SER A 5 -10.59 9.78 10.22
C SER A 5 -10.52 9.99 8.72
N PHE A 6 -10.41 8.90 7.96
CA PHE A 6 -10.45 8.97 6.50
C PHE A 6 -11.84 9.42 6.06
N SER A 7 -11.92 10.52 5.30
CA SER A 7 -13.12 10.85 4.56
C SER A 7 -13.46 9.69 3.64
N SER A 8 -14.69 9.17 3.72
CA SER A 8 -15.16 8.13 2.81
C SER A 8 -14.91 8.56 1.37
N LEU A 9 -14.37 7.64 0.55
CA LEU A 9 -14.25 7.88 -0.88
C LEU A 9 -15.64 8.14 -1.49
N SER A 10 -15.69 8.87 -2.62
CA SER A 10 -16.95 9.12 -3.32
C SER A 10 -17.62 7.80 -3.75
N ALA A 11 -18.93 7.84 -4.01
CA ALA A 11 -19.70 6.65 -4.39
C ALA A 11 -19.09 5.88 -5.58
N ASP A 12 -18.53 6.62 -6.55
CA ASP A 12 -17.87 6.06 -7.73
C ASP A 12 -16.60 5.24 -7.39
N HIS A 13 -16.03 5.43 -6.20
CA HIS A 13 -14.77 4.82 -5.76
C HIS A 13 -14.95 3.88 -4.55
N GLN A 14 -16.18 3.46 -4.23
CA GLN A 14 -16.45 2.57 -3.09
C GLN A 14 -15.62 1.27 -3.11
N ARG A 15 -15.33 0.71 -4.30
CA ARG A 15 -14.52 -0.51 -4.42
C ARG A 15 -13.07 -0.31 -3.96
N LEU A 16 -12.54 0.90 -4.10
CA LEU A 16 -11.18 1.26 -3.69
C LEU A 16 -11.09 1.49 -2.17
N GLN A 17 -12.22 1.63 -1.48
CA GLN A 17 -12.26 1.81 -0.02
C GLN A 17 -11.56 0.65 0.71
N ALA A 18 -11.62 -0.56 0.15
CA ALA A 18 -10.95 -1.74 0.71
C ALA A 18 -9.40 -1.66 0.67
N LEU A 19 -8.84 -0.76 -0.14
CA LEU A 19 -7.40 -0.57 -0.29
C LEU A 19 -6.85 0.54 0.63
N VAL A 20 -7.72 1.29 1.32
CA VAL A 20 -7.31 2.41 2.17
C VAL A 20 -6.76 1.92 3.51
N GLY A 21 -5.53 2.30 3.84
CA GLY A 21 -4.88 1.96 5.10
C GLY A 21 -3.36 1.99 5.01
N ALA A 22 -2.70 1.55 6.08
CA ALA A 22 -1.26 1.29 6.08
C ALA A 22 -1.00 -0.14 5.61
N TRP A 23 -0.02 -0.32 4.72
CA TRP A 23 0.34 -1.62 4.15
C TRP A 23 1.79 -1.95 4.48
N ARG A 24 2.01 -3.21 4.88
CA ARG A 24 3.33 -3.80 5.13
C ARG A 24 3.38 -5.17 4.49
N GLY A 25 4.43 -5.44 3.72
CA GLY A 25 4.58 -6.69 3.01
C GLY A 25 6.03 -7.08 2.78
N GLU A 26 6.22 -8.38 2.57
CA GLU A 26 7.45 -8.99 2.07
C GLU A 26 7.21 -9.37 0.61
N GLU A 27 8.19 -9.11 -0.24
CA GLU A 27 8.13 -9.36 -1.68
C GLU A 27 9.34 -10.19 -2.11
N GLU A 28 9.11 -11.22 -2.91
CA GLU A 28 10.18 -11.98 -3.57
C GLU A 28 10.29 -11.51 -5.02
N LEU A 29 11.42 -10.87 -5.32
CA LEU A 29 11.71 -10.35 -6.65
C LEU A 29 12.35 -11.44 -7.49
N ALA A 30 11.78 -11.66 -8.68
CA ALA A 30 12.44 -12.43 -9.71
C ALA A 30 13.56 -11.61 -10.36
N ALA A 31 14.60 -12.28 -10.85
CA ALA A 31 15.67 -11.62 -11.58
C ALA A 31 15.13 -10.98 -12.86
N THR A 32 15.51 -9.73 -13.09
CA THR A 32 15.23 -8.96 -14.30
C THR A 32 16.54 -8.50 -14.94
N GLN A 33 16.46 -7.85 -16.10
CA GLN A 33 17.63 -7.27 -16.75
C GLN A 33 18.26 -6.08 -15.97
N TRP A 34 17.58 -5.56 -14.94
CA TRP A 34 18.02 -4.39 -14.17
C TRP A 34 18.23 -4.68 -12.67
N THR A 35 17.86 -5.87 -12.18
CA THR A 35 17.94 -6.22 -10.74
C THR A 35 17.95 -7.74 -10.58
N ASP A 36 18.83 -8.21 -9.70
CA ASP A 36 18.94 -9.63 -9.34
C ASP A 36 17.70 -10.11 -8.58
N ALA A 37 17.50 -11.43 -8.55
CA ALA A 37 16.46 -12.04 -7.72
C ALA A 37 16.80 -11.86 -6.23
N GLY A 38 15.78 -11.73 -5.38
CA GLY A 38 15.95 -11.65 -3.94
C GLY A 38 14.74 -11.06 -3.21
N SER A 39 14.84 -10.96 -1.89
CA SER A 39 13.77 -10.45 -1.06
C SER A 39 13.83 -8.94 -0.90
N ALA A 40 12.66 -8.31 -0.89
CA ALA A 40 12.46 -6.89 -0.63
C ALA A 40 11.32 -6.68 0.38
N THR A 41 11.37 -5.55 1.08
CA THR A 41 10.30 -5.13 1.99
C THR A 41 9.76 -3.77 1.56
N ALA A 42 8.45 -3.59 1.71
CA ALA A 42 7.78 -2.35 1.38
C ALA A 42 6.89 -1.89 2.55
N GLU A 43 6.98 -0.60 2.86
CA GLU A 43 6.13 0.07 3.82
C GLU A 43 5.52 1.30 3.15
N VAL A 44 4.18 1.33 3.03
CA VAL A 44 3.45 2.46 2.47
C VAL A 44 2.64 3.11 3.57
N LEU A 45 3.02 4.35 3.91
CA LEU A 45 2.30 5.20 4.84
C LEU A 45 1.43 6.18 4.04
N ALA A 46 0.11 5.96 4.07
CA ALA A 46 -0.85 6.93 3.58
C ALA A 46 -1.10 7.97 4.69
N GLU A 47 -0.44 9.13 4.60
CA GLU A 47 -0.78 10.27 5.46
C GLU A 47 -2.08 10.92 4.94
N ALA A 48 -3.07 11.04 5.83
CA ALA A 48 -4.28 11.81 5.54
C ALA A 48 -3.92 13.30 5.54
N GLN A 49 -4.19 13.99 4.44
CA GLN A 49 -4.01 15.43 4.29
C GLN A 49 -5.23 16.21 4.78
#